data_AF-A0A8S3XEH4-F1
#
_entry.id   AF-A0A8S3XEH4-F1
#
_cell.length_a   1.000
_cell.length_b   1.000
_cell.length_c   1.000
_cell.angle_alpha   90.00
_cell.angle_beta   90.00
_cell.angle_gamma   90.00
#
_symmetry.space_group_name_H-M   'P 1'
#
loop_
_entity.id
_entity.type
_entity.pdbx_description
1 polymer ?
#
loop_
_entity_poly.entity_id
_entity_poly.type
_entity_poly.pdbx_seq_one_letter_code
_entity_poly.pdbx_strand_id
1 'polypeptide(L)'
;MVRTYKKKSSRLSWSMENMKQAIDAVLSKTVGYRKAANLYSVPQTTLERHVAKIRKGELSLDSTPSNFKPVFSKQEEEELVKYIIEMEKRLFGLTTIVLRKLAYQLAEKNDKAHNFSHDKKIAGVDWLKGFLKRHPDLSIRKPEATSAARAMGLIKWLWLNFILCSRKYMINII
;
A
#
# COMPACT_ATOMS: atom_id res chain seq x y z
N MET A 1 2.00 -9.60 0.51
CA MET A 1 2.84 -8.95 1.54
C MET A 1 3.12 -9.99 2.61
N VAL A 2 4.36 -10.13 3.06
CA VAL A 2 4.69 -11.09 4.12
C VAL A 2 4.50 -10.41 5.48
N ARG A 3 3.72 -11.03 6.37
CA ARG A 3 3.40 -10.47 7.71
C ARG A 3 4.64 -10.23 8.57
N THR A 4 5.55 -11.21 8.60
CA THR A 4 6.80 -11.17 9.37
C THR A 4 7.87 -11.90 8.56
N TYR A 5 8.64 -11.15 7.79
CA TYR A 5 9.76 -11.71 7.04
C TYR A 5 11.03 -11.69 7.92
N LYS A 6 11.53 -12.88 8.28
CA LYS A 6 12.86 -13.03 8.86
C LYS A 6 13.84 -13.31 7.74
N LYS A 7 14.86 -12.45 7.60
CA LYS A 7 15.87 -12.59 6.56
C LYS A 7 16.78 -13.78 6.88
N LYS A 8 17.01 -14.64 5.89
CA LYS A 8 17.91 -15.81 6.02
C LYS A 8 19.38 -15.51 5.71
N SER A 9 19.68 -14.33 5.15
CA SER A 9 21.01 -13.96 4.67
C SER A 9 21.50 -12.68 5.33
N SER A 10 22.81 -12.62 5.62
CA SER A 10 23.52 -11.44 6.11
C SER A 10 23.75 -10.36 5.03
N ARG A 11 23.42 -10.61 3.76
CA ARG A 11 23.50 -9.59 2.69
C ARG A 11 22.65 -8.37 3.07
N LEU A 12 23.13 -7.14 2.82
CA LEU A 12 22.53 -5.88 3.28
C LEU A 12 22.41 -5.79 4.82
N SER A 13 23.48 -6.13 5.56
CA SER A 13 23.59 -5.86 7.00
C SER A 13 23.99 -4.42 7.31
N TRP A 14 24.18 -3.57 6.30
CA TRP A 14 24.53 -2.17 6.46
C TRP A 14 23.32 -1.33 6.90
N SER A 15 23.56 -0.28 7.68
CA SER A 15 22.51 0.66 8.10
C SER A 15 22.11 1.57 6.94
N MET A 16 20.84 1.94 6.87
CA MET A 16 20.35 2.86 5.84
C MET A 16 21.01 4.24 5.93
N GLU A 17 21.30 4.69 7.15
CA GLU A 17 22.00 5.94 7.42
C GLU A 17 23.40 5.94 6.81
N ASN A 18 24.18 4.87 7.01
CA ASN A 18 25.52 4.75 6.44
C ASN A 18 25.49 4.75 4.91
N MET A 19 24.50 4.10 4.31
CA MET A 19 24.34 4.09 2.85
C MET A 19 23.97 5.49 2.32
N LYS A 20 23.07 6.21 3.00
CA LYS A 20 22.71 7.59 2.63
C LYS A 20 23.93 8.51 2.69
N GLN A 21 24.67 8.49 3.80
CA GLN A 21 25.88 9.28 3.96
C GLN A 21 26.94 8.95 2.90
N ALA A 22 27.13 7.67 2.59
CA ALA A 22 28.05 7.24 1.53
C ALA A 22 27.65 7.76 0.16
N ILE A 23 26.35 7.73 -0.16
CA ILE A 23 25.82 8.26 -1.43
C ILE A 23 26.01 9.77 -1.49
N ASP A 24 25.67 10.51 -0.43
CA ASP A 24 25.83 11.97 -0.38
C ASP A 24 27.29 12.40 -0.54
N ALA A 25 28.21 11.68 0.10
CA ALA A 25 29.65 11.91 -0.02
C ALA A 25 30.17 11.66 -1.46
N VAL A 26 29.61 10.67 -2.16
CA VAL A 26 29.95 10.40 -3.57
C VAL A 26 29.28 11.40 -4.53
N LEU A 27 28.03 11.80 -4.28
CA LEU A 27 27.30 12.75 -5.11
C LEU A 27 27.88 14.16 -5.00
N SER A 28 28.31 14.57 -3.80
CA SER A 28 29.06 15.82 -3.56
C SER A 28 30.47 15.82 -4.15
N LYS A 29 30.91 14.71 -4.76
CA LYS A 29 32.26 14.49 -5.34
C LYS A 29 33.40 14.69 -4.33
N THR A 30 33.13 14.61 -3.03
CA THR A 30 34.15 14.78 -1.98
C THR A 30 35.05 13.55 -1.84
N VAL A 31 34.48 12.36 -2.05
CA VAL A 31 35.19 11.08 -1.93
C VAL A 31 34.85 10.12 -3.07
N GLY A 32 35.84 9.34 -3.50
CA GLY A 32 35.63 8.26 -4.48
C GLY A 32 34.93 7.03 -3.87
N TYR A 33 34.31 6.21 -4.72
CA TYR A 33 33.51 5.04 -4.31
C TYR A 33 34.20 4.12 -3.30
N ARG A 34 35.48 3.80 -3.53
CA ARG A 34 36.26 2.91 -2.65
C ARG A 34 36.52 3.52 -1.27
N LYS A 35 36.78 4.83 -1.21
CA LYS A 35 36.99 5.54 0.07
C LYS A 35 35.68 5.66 0.85
N ALA A 36 34.58 5.99 0.18
CA ALA A 36 33.25 6.04 0.78
C ALA A 36 32.80 4.67 1.31
N ALA A 37 33.02 3.61 0.54
CA ALA A 37 32.71 2.24 0.93
C ALA A 37 33.40 1.84 2.26
N ASN A 38 34.67 2.19 2.40
CA ASN A 38 35.45 1.90 3.61
C ASN A 38 35.02 2.79 4.79
N LEU A 39 34.82 4.09 4.57
CA LEU A 39 34.43 5.05 5.61
C LEU A 39 33.10 4.68 6.27
N TYR A 40 32.10 4.33 5.47
CA TYR A 40 30.74 4.05 5.95
C TYR A 40 30.46 2.56 6.12
N SER A 41 31.47 1.70 5.93
CA SER A 41 31.33 0.23 6.01
C SER A 41 30.20 -0.31 5.13
N VAL A 42 30.12 0.18 3.88
CA VAL A 42 29.13 -0.25 2.88
C VAL A 42 29.81 -0.95 1.70
N PRO A 43 29.21 -2.01 1.11
CA PRO A 43 29.80 -2.66 -0.05
C PRO A 43 29.86 -1.73 -1.26
N GLN A 44 31.05 -1.58 -1.85
CA GLN A 44 31.27 -0.70 -3.01
C GLN A 44 30.31 -0.96 -4.17
N THR A 45 30.10 -2.23 -4.54
CA THR A 45 29.22 -2.61 -5.66
C THR A 45 27.75 -2.24 -5.41
N THR A 46 27.34 -2.17 -4.14
CA THR A 46 25.99 -1.73 -3.75
C THR A 46 25.90 -0.22 -3.86
N LEU A 47 26.91 0.51 -3.36
CA LEU A 47 27.01 1.96 -3.45
C LEU A 47 26.96 2.44 -4.92
N GLU A 48 27.78 1.86 -5.79
CA GLU A 48 27.81 2.17 -7.22
C GLU A 48 26.45 1.95 -7.90
N ARG A 49 25.80 0.82 -7.59
CA ARG A 49 24.47 0.50 -8.11
C ARG A 49 23.42 1.52 -7.66
N HIS A 50 23.46 1.94 -6.40
CA HIS A 50 22.54 2.94 -5.85
C HIS A 50 22.76 4.31 -6.51
N VAL A 51 24.01 4.77 -6.60
CA VAL A 51 24.35 6.05 -7.25
C VAL A 51 23.94 6.06 -8.72
N ALA A 52 24.16 4.96 -9.45
CA ALA A 52 23.74 4.84 -10.84
C ALA A 52 22.22 4.96 -11.00
N LYS A 53 21.44 4.33 -10.12
CA LYS A 53 19.97 4.44 -10.14
C LYS A 53 19.47 5.83 -9.77
N ILE A 54 20.11 6.49 -8.80
CA ILE A 54 19.78 7.87 -8.41
C ILE A 54 20.03 8.83 -9.58
N ARG A 55 21.16 8.68 -10.28
CA ARG A 55 21.47 9.48 -11.48
C ARG A 55 20.45 9.29 -12.61
N LYS A 56 19.85 8.10 -12.72
CA LYS A 56 18.76 7.80 -13.66
C LYS A 56 17.39 8.28 -13.18
N GLY A 57 17.26 8.76 -11.94
CA GLY A 57 15.99 9.12 -11.32
C GLY A 57 15.11 7.94 -10.90
N GLU A 58 15.63 6.70 -10.96
CA GLU A 58 14.87 5.48 -10.65
C GLU A 58 14.77 5.19 -9.14
N LEU A 59 15.60 5.86 -8.32
CA LEU A 59 15.74 5.57 -6.90
C LEU A 59 15.90 6.87 -6.12
N SER A 60 15.06 7.07 -5.11
CA SER A 60 15.18 8.20 -4.18
C SER A 60 16.11 7.82 -3.03
N LEU A 61 16.84 8.79 -2.48
CA LEU A 61 17.73 8.61 -1.33
C LEU A 61 17.03 7.98 -0.12
N ASP A 62 15.73 8.27 0.05
CA ASP A 62 14.89 7.74 1.14
C ASP A 62 14.26 6.38 0.84
N SER A 63 14.44 5.83 -0.36
CA SER A 63 13.82 4.56 -0.70
C SER A 63 14.56 3.40 -0.03
N THR A 64 13.86 2.71 0.87
CA THR A 64 14.37 1.45 1.39
C THR A 64 14.44 0.44 0.24
N PRO A 65 15.54 -0.31 0.07
CA PRO A 65 15.58 -1.45 -0.83
C PRO A 65 14.79 -2.61 -0.22
N SER A 66 13.47 -2.41 -0.10
CA SER A 66 12.52 -3.45 0.25
C SER A 66 12.08 -4.14 -1.05
N ASN A 67 12.26 -5.45 -1.08
CA ASN A 67 11.72 -6.29 -2.17
C ASN A 67 10.17 -6.32 -2.16
N PHE A 68 9.54 -5.88 -1.07
CA PHE A 68 8.09 -5.88 -0.94
C PHE A 68 7.56 -4.47 -1.27
N LYS A 69 7.22 -4.28 -2.54
CA LYS A 69 6.49 -3.09 -2.98
C LYS A 69 4.99 -3.24 -2.68
N PRO A 70 4.30 -2.18 -2.26
CA PRO A 70 2.84 -2.18 -2.19
C PRO A 70 2.24 -2.34 -3.59
N VAL A 71 1.05 -2.96 -3.65
CA VAL A 71 0.30 -3.17 -4.90
C VAL A 71 -0.22 -1.83 -5.45
N PHE A 72 -0.61 -0.94 -4.54
CA PHE A 72 -1.15 0.38 -4.87
C PHE A 72 -0.11 1.47 -4.62
N SER A 73 -0.20 2.53 -5.41
CA SER A 73 0.53 3.79 -5.18
C SER A 73 -0.04 4.51 -3.96
N LYS A 74 0.69 5.51 -3.43
CA LYS A 74 0.19 6.31 -2.29
C LYS A 74 -1.13 7.02 -2.64
N GLN A 75 -1.22 7.56 -3.85
CA GLN A 75 -2.42 8.26 -4.34
C GLN A 75 -3.64 7.32 -4.42
N GLU A 76 -3.47 6.13 -4.98
CA GLU A 76 -4.53 5.12 -5.08
C GLU A 76 -5.00 4.67 -3.68
N GLU A 77 -4.08 4.53 -2.72
CA GLU A 77 -4.44 4.22 -1.34
C GLU A 77 -5.23 5.35 -0.69
N GLU A 78 -4.85 6.62 -0.91
CA GLU A 78 -5.56 7.79 -0.39
C GLU A 78 -6.98 7.90 -0.93
N GLU A 79 -7.20 7.61 -2.21
CA GLU A 79 -8.54 7.55 -2.81
C GLU A 79 -9.40 6.45 -2.16
N LEU A 80 -8.80 5.28 -1.93
CA LEU A 80 -9.47 4.18 -1.24
C LEU A 80 -9.83 4.57 0.20
N VAL A 81 -8.95 5.26 0.92
CA VAL A 81 -9.21 5.80 2.27
C VAL A 81 -10.38 6.77 2.26
N LYS A 82 -10.41 7.73 1.33
CA LYS A 82 -11.50 8.71 1.19
C LYS A 82 -12.84 8.00 0.98
N TYR A 83 -12.87 7.00 0.09
CA TYR A 83 -14.06 6.20 -0.15
C TYR A 83 -14.54 5.47 1.11
N ILE A 84 -13.63 4.89 1.89
CA ILE A 84 -13.97 4.20 3.15
C ILE A 84 -14.60 5.17 4.15
N ILE A 85 -14.02 6.36 4.33
CA ILE A 85 -14.53 7.38 5.25
C ILE A 85 -15.93 7.86 4.82
N GLU A 86 -16.16 8.04 3.52
CA GLU A 86 -17.49 8.39 3.01
C GLU A 86 -18.54 7.31 3.27
N MET A 87 -18.18 6.04 3.15
CA MET A 87 -19.07 4.93 3.46
C MET A 87 -19.36 4.85 4.96
N GLU A 88 -18.36 5.07 5.81
CA GLU A 88 -18.54 5.12 7.25
C GLU A 88 -19.49 6.27 7.67
N LYS A 89 -19.34 7.45 7.07
CA LYS A 89 -20.27 8.60 7.28
C LYS A 89 -21.72 8.26 6.92
N ARG A 90 -21.93 7.38 5.94
CA ARG A 90 -23.27 6.92 5.52
C ARG A 90 -23.78 5.74 6.34
N LEU A 91 -23.15 5.45 7.49
CA LEU A 91 -23.46 4.32 8.39
C LEU A 91 -23.26 2.94 7.74
N PHE A 92 -22.51 2.86 6.64
CA PHE A 92 -22.03 1.60 6.08
C PHE A 92 -20.68 1.27 6.65
N GLY A 93 -20.68 0.58 7.79
CA GLY A 93 -19.46 -0.03 8.32
C GLY A 93 -18.91 -1.04 7.32
N LEU A 94 -17.81 -0.70 6.64
CA LEU A 94 -17.16 -1.61 5.71
C LEU A 94 -16.50 -2.75 6.49
N THR A 95 -17.02 -3.97 6.31
CA THR A 95 -16.38 -5.16 6.85
C THR A 95 -15.02 -5.37 6.17
N THR A 96 -14.07 -5.91 6.92
CA THR A 96 -12.73 -6.28 6.41
C THR A 96 -12.77 -7.14 5.15
N ILE A 97 -13.80 -7.97 4.98
CA ILE A 97 -14.01 -8.79 3.78
C ILE A 97 -14.36 -7.92 2.58
N VAL A 98 -15.27 -6.96 2.73
CA VAL A 98 -15.70 -6.05 1.65
C VAL A 98 -14.52 -5.19 1.20
N LEU A 99 -13.76 -4.63 2.14
CA LEU A 99 -12.56 -3.87 1.83
C LEU A 99 -11.54 -4.69 1.01
N ARG A 100 -11.33 -5.96 1.38
CA ARG A 100 -10.42 -6.85 0.62
C ARG A 100 -10.96 -7.21 -0.76
N LYS A 101 -12.27 -7.29 -0.96
CA LYS A 101 -12.88 -7.48 -2.29
C LYS A 101 -12.77 -6.23 -3.15
N LEU A 102 -13.01 -5.05 -2.57
CA LEU A 102 -12.83 -3.77 -3.24
C LEU A 102 -11.38 -3.58 -3.71
N ALA A 103 -10.41 -3.93 -2.87
CA ALA A 103 -9.01 -3.90 -3.25
C ALA A 103 -8.71 -4.81 -4.45
N TYR A 104 -9.27 -6.03 -4.48
CA TYR A 104 -9.12 -6.92 -5.64
C TYR A 104 -9.72 -6.30 -6.91
N GLN A 105 -10.94 -5.77 -6.82
CA GLN A 105 -11.60 -5.12 -7.96
C GLN A 105 -10.86 -3.88 -8.47
N LEU A 106 -10.32 -3.07 -7.56
CA LEU A 106 -9.51 -1.91 -7.91
C LEU A 106 -8.23 -2.33 -8.66
N ALA A 107 -7.61 -3.41 -8.20
CA ALA A 107 -6.37 -3.90 -8.79
C ALA A 107 -6.59 -4.48 -10.19
N GLU A 108 -7.67 -5.23 -10.40
CA GLU A 108 -8.08 -5.73 -11.73
C GLU A 108 -8.49 -4.58 -12.66
N LYS A 109 -9.26 -3.60 -12.18
CA LYS A 109 -9.69 -2.44 -13.00
C LYS A 109 -8.52 -1.56 -13.46
N ASN A 110 -7.49 -1.44 -12.63
CA ASN A 110 -6.31 -0.63 -12.93
C ASN A 110 -5.18 -1.48 -13.55
N ASP A 111 -5.46 -2.72 -13.96
CA ASP A 111 -4.52 -3.68 -14.56
C ASP A 111 -3.20 -3.81 -13.76
N LYS A 112 -3.30 -3.80 -12.42
CA LYS A 112 -2.13 -3.83 -11.53
C LYS A 112 -1.69 -5.26 -11.31
N ALA A 113 -0.39 -5.51 -11.52
CA ALA A 113 0.21 -6.78 -11.14
C ALA A 113 0.05 -7.03 -9.62
N HIS A 114 -0.71 -8.06 -9.26
CA HIS A 114 -0.99 -8.39 -7.87
C HIS A 114 -0.95 -9.89 -7.60
N ASN A 115 -0.55 -10.27 -6.39
CA ASN A 115 -0.57 -11.66 -5.92
C ASN A 115 -1.82 -11.95 -5.06
N PHE A 116 -2.97 -11.43 -5.47
CA PHE A 116 -4.25 -11.71 -4.81
C PHE A 116 -4.82 -13.05 -5.29
N SER A 117 -5.74 -13.62 -4.50
CA SER A 117 -6.37 -14.89 -4.87
C SER A 117 -7.41 -14.63 -5.95
N HIS A 118 -7.14 -15.09 -7.17
CA HIS A 118 -8.07 -15.00 -8.30
C HIS A 118 -9.30 -15.91 -8.09
N ASP A 119 -9.13 -17.10 -7.50
CA ASP A 119 -10.25 -18.03 -7.24
C ASP A 119 -11.33 -17.42 -6.33
N LYS A 120 -10.89 -16.75 -5.26
CA LYS A 120 -11.78 -16.14 -4.26
C LYS A 120 -12.07 -14.66 -4.54
N LYS A 121 -11.44 -14.07 -5.57
CA LYS A 121 -11.54 -12.66 -5.95
C LYS A 121 -11.41 -11.71 -4.75
N ILE A 122 -10.39 -11.95 -3.92
CA ILE A 122 -10.18 -11.23 -2.66
C ILE A 122 -8.71 -10.97 -2.38
N ALA A 123 -8.40 -9.77 -1.89
CA ALA A 123 -7.05 -9.43 -1.43
C ALA A 123 -6.68 -10.25 -0.18
N GLY A 124 -5.40 -10.49 0.06
CA GLY A 124 -4.92 -11.25 1.21
C GLY A 124 -5.13 -10.54 2.56
N VAL A 125 -5.15 -11.29 3.67
CA VAL A 125 -5.21 -10.73 5.03
C VAL A 125 -3.99 -9.85 5.33
N ASP A 126 -2.83 -10.23 4.81
CA ASP A 126 -1.59 -9.48 4.99
C ASP A 126 -1.59 -8.15 4.26
N TRP A 127 -2.28 -8.06 3.12
CA TRP A 127 -2.49 -6.79 2.43
C TRP A 127 -3.31 -5.83 3.32
N LEU A 128 -4.42 -6.32 3.88
CA LEU A 128 -5.27 -5.53 4.77
C LEU A 128 -4.49 -5.00 5.99
N LYS A 129 -3.71 -5.85 6.66
CA LYS A 129 -2.89 -5.44 7.80
C LYS A 129 -1.84 -4.41 7.42
N GLY A 130 -1.20 -4.61 6.26
CA GLY A 130 -0.23 -3.64 5.74
C GLY A 130 -0.88 -2.29 5.45
N PHE A 131 -2.06 -2.31 4.83
CA PHE A 131 -2.85 -1.12 4.53
C PHE A 131 -3.23 -0.35 5.80
N LEU A 132 -3.76 -1.04 6.81
CA LEU A 132 -4.10 -0.41 8.11
C LEU A 132 -2.87 0.11 8.87
N LYS A 133 -1.72 -0.55 8.74
CA LYS A 133 -0.47 -0.05 9.35
C LYS A 133 0.00 1.27 8.70
N ARG A 134 -0.30 1.48 7.42
CA ARG A 134 0.03 2.73 6.71
C ARG A 134 -0.97 3.85 7.00
N HIS A 135 -2.23 3.49 7.25
CA HIS A 135 -3.33 4.42 7.48
C HIS A 135 -3.93 4.20 8.88
N PRO A 136 -3.27 4.65 9.97
CA PRO A 136 -3.76 4.46 11.33
C PRO A 136 -5.06 5.21 11.62
N ASP A 137 -5.38 6.23 10.81
CA ASP A 137 -6.61 7.02 10.88
C ASP A 137 -7.86 6.16 10.62
N LEU A 138 -7.70 5.04 9.89
CA LEU A 138 -8.76 4.07 9.65
C LEU A 138 -8.88 3.12 10.83
N SER A 139 -9.72 3.47 11.80
CA SER A 139 -10.12 2.56 12.87
C SER A 139 -11.23 1.63 12.37
N ILE A 140 -10.89 0.42 11.95
CA ILE A 140 -11.90 -0.61 11.67
C ILE A 140 -12.52 -1.03 13.01
N ARG A 141 -13.71 -0.50 13.31
CA ARG A 141 -14.53 -0.96 14.43
C ARG A 141 -14.92 -2.43 14.19
N LYS A 142 -14.86 -3.24 15.24
CA LYS A 142 -15.55 -4.54 15.20
C LYS A 142 -17.03 -4.23 14.99
N PRO A 143 -17.71 -4.85 14.00
CA PRO A 143 -19.15 -4.68 13.89
C PRO A 143 -19.78 -5.19 15.19
N GLU A 144 -20.40 -4.28 15.95
CA GLU A 144 -21.23 -4.67 17.07
C GLU A 144 -22.44 -5.44 16.53
N ALA A 145 -22.85 -6.50 17.23
CA ALA A 145 -24.02 -7.29 16.85
C ALA A 145 -25.23 -6.35 16.76
N THR A 146 -25.62 -6.04 15.53
CA THR A 146 -26.71 -5.12 15.25
C THR A 146 -28.00 -5.91 15.39
N SER A 147 -28.90 -5.48 16.29
CA SER A 147 -30.19 -6.14 16.48
C SER A 147 -30.95 -6.21 15.15
N ALA A 148 -31.76 -7.26 14.95
CA ALA A 148 -32.49 -7.51 13.70
C ALA A 148 -33.30 -6.28 13.22
N ALA A 149 -33.85 -5.48 14.14
CA ALA A 149 -34.56 -4.24 13.84
C ALA A 149 -33.69 -3.18 13.14
N ARG A 150 -32.43 -3.02 13.55
CA ARG A 150 -31.48 -2.08 12.91
C ARG A 150 -30.98 -2.61 11.56
N ALA A 151 -30.79 -3.93 11.43
CA ALA A 151 -30.45 -4.56 10.16
C ALA A 151 -31.57 -4.38 9.10
N MET A 152 -32.84 -4.52 9.50
CA MET A 152 -33.99 -4.29 8.62
C MET A 152 -34.08 -2.83 8.14
N GLY A 153 -33.76 -1.86 8.99
CA GLY A 153 -33.71 -0.44 8.61
C GLY A 153 -32.63 -0.15 7.54
N LEU A 154 -31.45 -0.74 7.68
CA LEU A 154 -30.36 -0.61 6.71
C LEU A 154 -30.65 -1.33 5.38
N ILE A 155 -31.28 -2.51 5.43
CA ILE A 155 -31.66 -3.26 4.21
C ILE A 155 -32.70 -2.49 3.40
N LYS A 156 -33.73 -1.92 4.05
CA LYS A 156 -34.76 -1.12 3.38
C LYS A 156 -34.17 0.11 2.67
N TRP A 157 -33.16 0.76 3.26
CA TRP A 157 -32.47 1.90 2.66
C TRP A 157 -31.49 1.51 1.54
N LEU A 158 -30.80 0.36 1.68
CA LEU A 158 -29.91 -0.20 0.64
C LEU A 158 -30.68 -0.54 -0.64
N TRP A 159 -31.88 -1.10 -0.53
CA TRP A 159 -32.74 -1.38 -1.69
C TRP A 159 -33.18 -0.08 -2.40
N LEU A 160 -33.58 0.95 -1.64
CA LEU A 160 -33.97 2.24 -2.20
C LEU A 160 -32.78 2.95 -2.88
N ASN A 161 -31.58 2.92 -2.28
CA ASN A 161 -30.41 3.57 -2.87
C ASN A 161 -29.77 2.79 -4.02
N PHE A 162 -29.81 1.45 -4.02
CA PHE A 162 -29.33 0.66 -5.16
C PHE A 162 -30.16 0.93 -6.44
N ILE A 163 -31.48 1.08 -6.27
CA ILE A 163 -32.40 1.45 -7.36
C ILE A 163 -32.19 2.90 -7.82
N LEU A 164 -32.00 3.85 -6.89
CA LEU A 164 -31.78 5.26 -7.22
C LEU A 164 -30.38 5.54 -7.81
N CYS A 165 -29.35 4.84 -7.34
CA CYS A 165 -27.97 5.01 -7.80
C CYS A 165 -27.76 4.41 -9.20
N SER A 166 -28.35 3.24 -9.50
CA SER A 166 -28.33 2.66 -10.84
C SER A 166 -28.98 3.56 -11.90
N ARG A 167 -29.95 4.39 -11.50
CA ARG A 167 -30.66 5.30 -12.43
C ARG A 167 -29.93 6.63 -12.65
N LYS A 168 -29.01 7.02 -11.76
CA LYS A 168 -28.27 8.31 -11.87
C LYS A 168 -26.87 8.17 -12.49
N TYR A 169 -26.26 6.98 -12.44
CA TYR A 169 -24.92 6.75 -12.97
C TYR A 169 -24.88 5.97 -14.31
N MET A 170 -26.01 5.47 -14.83
CA MET A 170 -26.07 4.87 -16.18
C MET A 170 -26.51 5.83 -17.30
N ILE A 171 -26.84 7.09 -16.99
CA ILE A 171 -27.32 8.06 -17.99
C ILE A 171 -26.21 9.03 -18.46
N ASN A 172 -25.04 9.06 -17.80
CA ASN A 172 -23.92 9.94 -18.19
C ASN A 172 -22.69 9.20 -18.75
N ILE A 173 -22.87 7.97 -19.23
CA ILE A 173 -21.86 7.25 -20.03
C ILE A 173 -22.57 6.52 -21.19
N ILE A 174 -23.20 7.29 -22.06
CA ILE A 174 -23.42 6.99 -23.49
C ILE A 174 -23.06 8.28 -24.22
#